data_AF-A0A7C1PP77-F1
#
_entry.id   AF-A0A7C1PP77-F1
#
_cell.length_a   1.000
_cell.length_b   1.000
_cell.length_c   1.000
_cell.angle_alpha   90.00
_cell.angle_beta   90.00
_cell.angle_gamma   90.00
#
_symmetry.space_group_name_H-M   'P 1'
#
loop_
_entity.id
_entity.type
_entity.pdbx_description
1 polymer ?
#
loop_
_entity_poly.entity_id
_entity_poly.type
_entity_poly.pdbx_seq_one_letter_code
_entity_poly.pdbx_strand_id
1 'polypeptide(L)' 'MNIIKGIKKGMKYFGVVVSSIINSVLLLFIYLFGVGLTALIAKISGKNFLEIKILNRSSYWSNLDLTKKPIKEYYNQF' A
#
# COMPACT_ATOMS: atom_id res chain seq x y z
N MET A 1 39.64 -19.72 -16.40
CA MET A 1 38.46 -18.92 -16.04
C MET A 1 38.20 -17.96 -17.20
N ASN A 2 37.20 -18.24 -18.04
CA ASN A 2 37.13 -17.67 -19.40
C ASN A 2 36.55 -16.26 -19.39
N ILE A 3 37.31 -15.29 -19.88
CA ILE A 3 36.96 -13.87 -20.04
C ILE A 3 35.59 -13.70 -20.72
N ILE A 4 35.27 -14.56 -21.69
CA ILE A 4 34.00 -14.61 -22.42
C ILE A 4 32.80 -14.83 -21.48
N LYS A 5 32.94 -15.69 -20.45
CA LYS A 5 31.88 -15.93 -19.46
C LYS A 5 31.66 -14.69 -18.58
N GLY A 6 32.73 -13.96 -18.26
CA GLY A 6 32.67 -12.70 -17.53
C GLY A 6 31.92 -11.61 -18.31
N ILE A 7 32.30 -11.41 -19.57
CA ILE A 7 31.65 -10.45 -20.48
C ILE A 7 30.16 -10.78 -20.65
N LYS A 8 29.80 -12.04 -20.89
CA LYS A 8 28.40 -12.47 -21.01
C LYS A 8 27.59 -12.20 -19.75
N LYS A 9 28.18 -12.42 -18.56
CA LYS A 9 27.53 -12.12 -17.27
C LYS A 9 27.34 -10.61 -17.07
N GLY A 10 28.34 -9.81 -17.44
CA GLY A 10 28.27 -8.34 -17.40
C GLY A 10 27.17 -7.79 -18.31
N MET A 11 27.10 -8.25 -19.56
CA MET A 11 26.04 -7.85 -20.50
C MET A 11 24.64 -8.24 -20.00
N LYS A 12 24.48 -9.44 -19.43
CA LYS A 12 23.21 -9.87 -18.84
C LYS A 12 22.79 -8.95 -17.70
N TYR A 13 23.71 -8.64 -16.79
CA TYR A 13 23.43 -7.74 -15.66
C TYR A 13 23.07 -6.33 -16.13
N PHE A 14 23.82 -5.79 -17.09
CA PHE A 14 23.53 -4.49 -17.69
C PHE A 14 22.12 -4.44 -18.28
N GLY A 15 21.72 -5.45 -19.06
CA GLY A 15 20.37 -5.55 -19.62
C GLY A 15 19.28 -5.59 -18.53
N VAL A 16 19.52 -6.32 -17.44
CA VAL A 16 18.59 -6.37 -16.30
C VAL A 16 18.45 -5.00 -15.63
N VAL A 17 19.55 -4.30 -15.39
CA VAL A 17 19.53 -2.96 -14.76
C VAL A 17 18.80 -1.96 -15.67
N VAL A 18 19.13 -1.92 -16.95
CA VAL A 18 18.49 -1.01 -17.92
C VAL A 18 16.99 -1.31 -18.02
N SER A 19 16.61 -2.59 -18.13
CA SER A 19 15.20 -2.99 -18.16
C SER A 19 14.45 -2.60 -16.89
N SER A 20 15.08 -2.75 -15.72
CA SER A 20 14.51 -2.34 -14.44
C SER A 20 14.28 -0.83 -14.37
N ILE A 21 15.23 -0.03 -14.85
CA ILE A 21 15.11 1.44 -14.90
C ILE A 21 13.95 1.84 -15.82
N ILE A 22 13.92 1.29 -17.05
CA ILE A 22 12.86 1.61 -18.03
C ILE A 22 11.49 1.24 -17.48
N ASN A 23 11.34 0.03 -16.91
CA ASN A 23 10.08 -0.40 -16.32
C ASN A 23 9.66 0.49 -15.14
N SER A 24 10.60 0.93 -14.32
CA SER A 24 10.31 1.82 -13.19
C SER A 24 9.83 3.19 -13.66
N VAL A 25 10.46 3.75 -14.70
CA VAL A 25 10.03 5.02 -15.32
C VAL A 25 8.65 4.89 -15.95
N LEU A 26 8.40 3.79 -16.68
CA LEU A 26 7.11 3.52 -17.29
C LEU A 26 6.00 3.36 -16.25
N LEU A 27 6.27 2.60 -15.17
CA LEU A 27 5.34 2.45 -14.05
C LEU A 27 5.06 3.80 -13.38
N LEU A 28 6.08 4.61 -13.12
CA LEU A 28 5.91 5.93 -12.54
C LEU A 28 4.96 6.78 -13.39
N PHE A 29 5.14 6.77 -14.72
CA PHE A 29 4.25 7.49 -15.63
C PHE A 29 2.80 6.98 -15.54
N ILE A 30 2.60 5.66 -15.59
CA ILE A 30 1.27 5.05 -15.47
C ILE A 30 0.62 5.37 -14.11
N TYR A 31 1.39 5.40 -13.03
CA TYR A 31 0.86 5.77 -11.72
C TYR A 31 0.43 7.24 -11.66
N LEU A 32 1.25 8.15 -12.19
CA LEU A 32 0.92 9.58 -12.18
C LEU A 32 -0.28 9.90 -13.08
N PHE A 33 -0.29 9.38 -14.31
CA PHE A 33 -1.32 9.73 -15.28
C PHE A 33 -2.53 8.80 -15.24
N GLY A 34 -2.35 7.51 -14.96
CA GLY A 34 -3.47 6.58 -14.81
C GLY A 34 -4.13 6.73 -13.45
N VAL A 35 -3.40 6.48 -12.38
CA VAL A 35 -3.97 6.53 -11.02
C VAL A 35 -4.18 7.98 -10.56
N GLY A 36 -3.23 8.89 -10.82
CA GLY A 36 -3.36 10.28 -10.40
C GLY A 36 -4.51 11.01 -11.09
N LEU A 37 -4.69 10.84 -12.40
CA LEU A 37 -5.81 11.47 -13.13
C LEU A 37 -7.16 10.87 -12.72
N THR A 38 -7.25 9.54 -12.59
CA THR A 38 -8.49 8.90 -12.11
C THR A 38 -8.83 9.34 -10.69
N ALA A 39 -7.82 9.48 -9.81
CA ALA A 39 -8.02 9.99 -8.47
C ALA A 39 -8.50 11.45 -8.47
N LEU A 40 -7.95 12.29 -9.34
CA LEU A 40 -8.36 13.68 -9.52
C LEU A 40 -9.83 13.76 -9.99
N ILE A 41 -10.20 12.98 -11.00
CA ILE A 41 -11.58 12.94 -11.54
C ILE A 41 -12.56 12.46 -10.47
N ALA A 42 -12.22 11.40 -9.75
CA ALA A 42 -13.07 10.87 -8.68
C ALA A 42 -13.22 11.89 -7.53
N LYS A 43 -12.17 12.63 -7.17
CA LYS A 43 -12.25 13.73 -6.21
C LYS A 43 -13.21 14.84 -6.69
N ILE A 44 -13.12 15.25 -7.96
CA ILE A 44 -14.04 16.24 -8.55
C ILE A 44 -15.48 15.72 -8.54
N SER A 45 -15.67 14.41 -8.77
CA SER A 45 -16.97 13.75 -8.75
C SER A 45 -17.50 13.47 -7.33
N GLY A 46 -16.83 13.97 -6.29
CA GLY A 46 -17.22 13.79 -4.88
C GLY A 46 -17.00 12.37 -4.34
N LYS A 47 -16.29 11.49 -5.06
CA LYS A 47 -15.91 10.15 -4.59
C LYS A 47 -14.63 10.25 -3.76
N ASN A 48 -14.73 9.97 -2.47
CA ASN A 48 -13.58 9.87 -1.58
C ASN A 48 -13.04 8.43 -1.59
N PHE A 49 -11.78 8.23 -1.98
CA PHE A 49 -11.14 6.89 -2.00
C PHE A 49 -10.90 6.34 -0.60
N LEU A 50 -10.50 7.21 0.32
CA LEU A 50 -10.58 6.93 1.74
C LEU A 50 -11.70 7.80 2.31
N GLU A 51 -12.82 7.18 2.66
CA GLU A 51 -13.67 7.72 3.71
C GLU A 51 -12.84 7.69 5.00
N ILE A 52 -12.03 8.72 5.25
CA ILE A 52 -11.47 8.97 6.57
C ILE A 52 -12.65 9.41 7.45
N LYS A 53 -13.48 8.42 7.79
CA LYS A 53 -14.42 8.51 8.89
C LYS A 53 -13.56 8.61 10.14
N ILE A 54 -13.12 9.84 10.48
CA ILE A 54 -12.83 10.23 11.87
C ILE A 54 -14.18 10.14 12.57
N LEU A 55 -14.65 8.92 12.76
CA LEU A 55 -15.69 8.65 13.70
C LEU A 55 -15.06 9.07 15.03
N ASN A 56 -15.60 10.12 15.64
CA ASN A 56 -15.45 10.43 17.08
C ASN A 56 -16.00 9.29 17.95
N ARG A 57 -15.87 8.03 17.52
CA ARG A 57 -15.97 6.89 18.40
C ARG A 57 -14.69 6.92 19.21
N SER A 58 -14.85 7.07 20.51
CA SER A 58 -13.86 6.57 21.47
C SER A 58 -13.35 5.25 20.91
N SER A 59 -12.04 5.11 20.74
CA SER A 59 -11.47 3.89 20.21
C SER A 59 -12.09 2.66 20.87
N TYR A 60 -12.19 1.53 20.17
CA TYR A 60 -12.68 0.27 20.75
C TYR A 60 -11.91 -0.16 22.02
N TRP A 61 -10.78 0.50 22.31
CA TRP A 61 -10.17 0.56 23.63
C TRP A 61 -11.12 1.23 24.63
N SER A 62 -11.96 0.43 25.28
CA SER A 62 -12.51 0.81 26.59
C SER A 62 -11.35 0.84 27.59
N ASN A 63 -11.36 1.80 28.53
CA ASN A 63 -10.53 1.67 29.73
C ASN A 63 -10.83 0.31 30.36
N LEU A 64 -9.82 -0.56 30.40
CA LEU A 64 -9.90 -1.87 31.04
C LEU A 64 -9.93 -1.63 32.55
N ASP A 65 -11.09 -1.26 33.06
CA ASP A 65 -11.34 -1.31 34.49
C ASP A 65 -11.23 -2.78 34.91
N LEU A 66 -10.22 -3.09 35.72
CA LEU A 66 -9.92 -4.43 36.25
C LEU A 66 -11.00 -4.91 37.25
N THR A 67 -12.05 -4.13 37.47
CA THR A 67 -13.21 -4.50 38.28
C THR A 67 -14.14 -5.43 37.51
N LYS A 68 -14.80 -6.35 38.23
CA LYS A 68 -15.73 -7.32 37.64
C LYS A 68 -16.89 -6.59 36.95
N LYS A 69 -17.02 -6.79 35.63
CA LYS A 69 -18.18 -6.33 34.86
C LYS A 69 -19.39 -7.25 35.08
N PRO A 70 -20.62 -6.83 34.75
CA PRO A 70 -21.80 -7.68 34.85
C PRO A 70 -21.64 -8.96 34.02
N ILE A 71 -22.05 -10.12 34.55
CA ILE A 71 -21.92 -11.43 33.89
C ILE A 71 -22.45 -11.44 32.44
N LYS A 72 -23.51 -10.65 32.20
CA LYS A 72 -24.18 -10.49 30.90
C LYS A 72 -23.26 -9.97 29.80
N GLU A 73 -22.26 -9.16 30.14
CA GLU A 73 -21.31 -8.62 29.16
C GLU A 73 -20.28 -9.66 28.71
N TYR A 74 -19.96 -10.64 29.56
CA TYR A 74 -19.04 -11.73 29.22
C TYR A 74 -19.65 -12.75 28.25
N TYR A 75 -20.98 -12.94 28.28
CA TYR A 75 -21.66 -13.86 27.37
C TYR A 75 -21.61 -13.43 25.89
N ASN A 76 -21.31 -12.16 25.60
CA ASN A 76 -21.22 -11.62 24.25
C ASN A 76 -19.77 -11.49 23.74
N GLN A 77 -18.78 -12.01 24.47
CA GLN A 77 -17.35 -11.91 24.11
C GLN A 77 -16.81 -13.13 23.34
N PHE A 78 -17.61 -14.20 23.19
CA PHE A 78 -17.27 -15.40 22.44
C PHE A 78 -18.32 -15.69 21.36
#